data_AF-A0A7C7VY16-F1
#
_entry.id   AF-A0A7C7VY16-F1
#
_cell.length_a   1.000
_cell.length_b   1.000
_cell.length_c   1.000
_cell.angle_alpha   90.00
_cell.angle_beta   90.00
_cell.angle_gamma   90.00
#
_symmetry.space_group_name_H-M   'P 1'
#
loop_
_entity.id
_entity.type
_entity.pdbx_description
1 polymer ?
#
loop_
_entity_poly.entity_id
_entity_poly.type
_entity_poly.pdbx_seq_one_letter_code
_entity_poly.pdbx_strand_id
1 'polypeptide(L)'
;DPLKAIVETARRVLEKTPPELVSDIIDRGIALCGGGALLRGIDKLLTKELGVPAYLVDNPKTCVVEGASLALEPGVYAKIKRNLPPV
;
A
#
# COMPACT_ATOMS: atom_id res chain seq x y z
N ASP A 1 1.24 -19.16 -10.21
CA ASP A 1 1.43 -18.98 -8.76
C ASP A 1 1.05 -17.55 -8.39
N PRO A 2 0.04 -17.32 -7.51
CA PRO A 2 -0.48 -15.98 -7.20
C PRO A 2 0.55 -15.03 -6.59
N LEU A 3 1.47 -15.50 -5.74
CA LEU A 3 2.45 -14.63 -5.08
C LEU A 3 3.50 -14.14 -6.07
N LYS A 4 3.93 -15.00 -6.98
CA LYS A 4 4.82 -14.59 -8.08
C LYS A 4 4.17 -13.53 -8.96
N ALA A 5 2.87 -13.63 -9.22
CA ALA A 5 2.16 -12.63 -10.02
C ALA A 5 2.12 -11.24 -9.34
N ILE A 6 2.00 -11.19 -8.00
CA ILE A 6 2.08 -9.95 -7.23
C ILE A 6 3.48 -9.34 -7.35
N VAL A 7 4.53 -10.14 -7.11
CA VAL A 7 5.93 -9.72 -7.23
C VAL A 7 6.23 -9.16 -8.63
N GLU A 8 5.85 -9.89 -9.67
CA GLU A 8 6.09 -9.47 -11.07
C GLU A 8 5.29 -8.23 -11.46
N THR A 9 4.12 -8.03 -10.85
CA THR A 9 3.37 -6.79 -11.05
C THR A 9 4.06 -5.61 -10.40
N ALA A 10 4.56 -5.76 -9.16
CA ALA A 10 5.34 -4.72 -8.50
C ALA A 10 6.66 -4.42 -9.24
N ARG A 11 7.36 -5.46 -9.72
CA ARG A 11 8.58 -5.32 -10.53
C ARG A 11 8.33 -4.47 -11.79
N ARG A 12 7.28 -4.78 -12.54
CA ARG A 12 6.92 -4.04 -13.76
C ARG A 12 6.56 -2.57 -13.50
N VAL A 13 6.08 -2.24 -12.30
CA VAL A 13 5.84 -0.83 -11.91
C VAL A 13 7.18 -0.12 -11.67
N LEU A 14 8.10 -0.75 -10.94
CA LEU A 14 9.44 -0.20 -10.70
C LEU A 14 10.22 0.00 -12.01
N GLU A 15 10.16 -0.96 -12.93
CA GLU A 15 10.82 -0.88 -14.24
C GLU A 15 10.30 0.26 -15.13
N LYS A 16 9.03 0.66 -14.96
CA LYS A 16 8.42 1.77 -15.69
C LYS A 16 8.58 3.12 -14.99
N THR A 17 9.03 3.10 -13.74
CA THR A 17 9.17 4.33 -12.95
C THR A 17 10.38 5.10 -13.45
N PRO A 18 10.24 6.41 -13.76
CA PRO A 18 11.35 7.24 -14.20
C PRO A 18 12.51 7.23 -13.18
N PRO A 19 13.79 7.23 -13.63
CA PRO A 19 14.95 7.12 -12.75
C PRO A 19 14.97 8.17 -11.64
N GLU A 20 14.50 9.38 -11.93
CA GLU A 20 14.42 10.51 -11.01
C GLU A 20 13.49 10.27 -9.81
N LEU A 21 12.57 9.30 -9.91
CA LEU A 21 11.66 8.91 -8.82
C LEU A 21 12.10 7.60 -8.13
N VAL A 22 13.01 6.82 -8.74
CA VAL A 22 13.46 5.53 -8.18
C VAL A 22 14.28 5.74 -6.91
N SER A 23 15.12 6.78 -6.85
CA SER A 23 15.87 7.11 -5.63
C SER A 23 14.95 7.34 -4.44
N ASP A 24 13.87 8.09 -4.63
CA ASP A 24 12.89 8.37 -3.58
C ASP A 24 12.19 7.10 -3.08
N ILE A 25 11.92 6.16 -4.00
CA ILE A 25 11.34 4.85 -3.66
C ILE A 25 12.32 3.98 -2.88
N ILE A 26 13.61 3.99 -3.25
CA ILE A 26 14.64 3.23 -2.53
C ILE A 26 14.80 3.77 -1.09
N ASP A 27 14.78 5.10 -0.93
CA ASP A 27 14.95 5.75 0.37
C ASP A 27 13.72 5.58 1.28
N ARG A 28 12.50 5.74 0.73
CA ARG A 28 11.25 5.67 1.50
C ARG A 28 10.68 4.26 1.63
N GLY A 29 11.02 3.37 0.70
CA GLY A 29 10.48 2.02 0.60
C GLY A 29 9.06 1.94 0.05
N ILE A 30 8.51 0.72 0.10
CA ILE A 30 7.18 0.34 -0.38
C ILE A 30 6.26 0.11 0.83
N ALA A 31 5.24 0.94 0.96
CA ALA A 31 4.20 0.78 1.98
C ALA A 31 3.17 -0.26 1.55
N LEU A 32 2.92 -1.27 2.39
CA LEU A 32 1.95 -2.34 2.14
C LEU A 32 0.64 -2.05 2.89
N CYS A 33 -0.46 -2.03 2.15
CA CYS A 33 -1.80 -1.81 2.67
C CYS A 33 -2.81 -2.86 2.16
N GLY A 34 -3.99 -2.89 2.76
CA GLY A 34 -5.07 -3.84 2.48
C GLY A 34 -4.95 -5.13 3.28
N GLY A 35 -5.99 -5.98 3.22
CA GLY A 35 -6.01 -7.27 3.93
C GLY A 35 -4.90 -8.24 3.48
N GLY A 36 -4.49 -8.18 2.21
CA GLY A 36 -3.41 -9.01 1.67
C GLY A 36 -2.04 -8.70 2.26
N ALA A 37 -1.82 -7.48 2.75
CA ALA A 37 -0.58 -7.08 3.42
C ALA A 37 -0.36 -7.80 4.76
N LEU A 38 -1.40 -8.39 5.35
CA LEU A 38 -1.33 -9.17 6.59
C LEU A 38 -0.84 -10.62 6.37
N LEU A 39 -0.61 -11.02 5.12
CA LEU A 39 -0.04 -12.34 4.84
C LEU A 39 1.37 -12.41 5.42
N ARG A 40 1.62 -13.42 6.25
CA ARG A 40 2.88 -13.56 6.97
C ARG A 40 4.07 -13.59 6.01
N GLY A 41 4.96 -12.61 6.15
CA GLY A 41 6.22 -12.54 5.39
C GLY A 41 6.11 -11.99 3.97
N ILE A 42 4.95 -11.42 3.60
CA ILE A 42 4.78 -10.78 2.28
C ILE A 42 5.71 -9.59 2.08
N ASP A 43 5.92 -8.80 3.12
CA ASP A 43 6.89 -7.71 3.23
C ASP A 43 8.32 -8.18 2.94
N LYS A 44 8.73 -9.28 3.57
CA LYS A 44 10.06 -9.88 3.38
C LYS A 44 10.23 -10.44 1.98
N LEU A 45 9.21 -11.09 1.44
CA LEU A 45 9.21 -11.59 0.07
C LEU A 45 9.40 -10.45 -0.92
N LEU A 46 8.59 -9.39 -0.83
CA LEU A 46 8.67 -8.24 -1.72
C LEU A 46 10.03 -7.52 -1.59
N THR A 47 10.52 -7.36 -0.36
CA THR A 47 11.85 -6.76 -0.12
C THR A 47 12.95 -7.56 -0.81
N LYS A 48 12.93 -8.88 -0.67
CA LYS A 48 13.92 -9.77 -1.29
C LYS A 48 13.86 -9.74 -2.82
N GLU A 49 12.66 -9.82 -3.39
CA GLU A 49 12.49 -9.97 -4.84
C GLU A 49 12.64 -8.65 -5.61
N LEU A 50 12.31 -7.53 -4.97
CA LEU A 50 12.35 -6.20 -5.58
C LEU A 50 13.64 -5.42 -5.24
N GLY A 51 14.36 -5.81 -4.18
CA GLY A 51 15.56 -5.11 -3.72
C GLY A 51 15.28 -3.76 -3.05
N VAL A 52 14.02 -3.45 -2.77
CA VAL A 52 13.56 -2.21 -2.11
C VAL A 52 12.86 -2.58 -0.81
N PRO A 53 13.13 -1.89 0.32
CA PRO A 53 12.46 -2.17 1.58
C PRO A 53 10.94 -2.08 1.45
N ALA A 54 10.22 -3.14 1.79
CA ALA A 54 8.77 -3.14 1.91
C ALA A 54 8.36 -3.29 3.38
N TYR A 55 7.35 -2.55 3.82
CA TYR A 55 6.90 -2.53 5.21
C TYR A 55 5.38 -2.46 5.30
N LEU A 56 4.85 -3.03 6.38
CA LEU A 56 3.43 -2.96 6.70
C LEU A 56 3.12 -1.60 7.34
N VAL A 57 2.07 -0.93 6.86
CA VAL A 57 1.58 0.31 7.50
C VAL A 57 0.86 0.00 8.82
N ASP A 58 0.72 0.99 9.70
CA ASP A 58 0.10 0.80 11.02
C ASP A 58 -1.36 0.36 10.96
N ASN A 59 -2.10 0.87 9.96
CA ASN A 59 -3.54 0.71 9.78
C ASN A 59 -3.91 0.06 8.43
N PRO A 60 -3.39 -1.13 8.08
CA PRO A 60 -3.46 -1.65 6.71
C PRO A 60 -4.90 -1.97 6.26
N LYS A 61 -5.82 -2.21 7.20
CA LYS A 61 -7.23 -2.50 6.91
C LYS A 61 -8.07 -1.26 6.64
N THR A 62 -7.70 -0.11 7.21
CA THR A 62 -8.52 1.11 7.22
C THR A 62 -7.86 2.30 6.54
N CYS A 63 -6.54 2.25 6.26
CA CYS A 63 -5.79 3.36 5.68
C CYS A 63 -6.39 3.88 4.37
N VAL A 64 -7.03 3.02 3.56
CA VAL A 64 -7.70 3.41 2.31
C VAL A 64 -8.89 4.33 2.59
N VAL A 65 -9.77 3.95 3.52
CA VAL A 65 -10.96 4.76 3.87
C VAL A 65 -10.57 6.02 4.65
N GLU A 66 -9.54 5.93 5.48
CA GLU A 66 -9.01 7.10 6.21
C GLU A 66 -8.39 8.12 5.23
N GLY A 67 -7.56 7.67 4.29
CA GLY A 67 -6.99 8.53 3.25
C GLY A 67 -8.08 9.16 2.35
N ALA A 68 -9.06 8.36 1.93
CA ALA A 68 -10.20 8.87 1.16
C ALA A 68 -11.01 9.92 1.96
N SER A 69 -11.23 9.68 3.25
CA SER A 69 -11.89 10.62 4.16
C SER A 69 -11.14 11.95 4.28
N LEU A 70 -9.80 11.92 4.34
CA LEU A 70 -8.96 13.13 4.41
C LEU A 70 -8.98 13.94 3.11
N ALA A 71 -9.12 13.28 1.97
CA ALA A 71 -9.21 13.94 0.66
C ALA A 71 -10.55 14.64 0.42
N LEU A 72 -11.60 14.24 1.15
CA LEU A 72 -12.90 14.89 1.12
C LEU A 72 -12.90 16.17 1.97
N GLU A 73 -13.84 17.07 1.72
CA GLU A 73 -13.94 18.30 2.50
C GLU A 73 -14.04 18.01 4.01
N PRO A 74 -13.44 18.87 4.85
CA PRO A 74 -13.54 18.72 6.30
C PRO A 74 -14.99 18.51 6.76
N GLY A 75 -15.23 17.40 7.48
CA GLY A 75 -16.55 17.04 8.00
C GLY A 75 -17.38 16.12 7.11
N VAL A 76 -16.93 15.76 5.91
CA VAL A 76 -17.65 14.77 5.08
C VAL A 76 -17.70 13.40 5.76
N TYR A 77 -16.62 12.96 6.41
CA TYR A 77 -16.61 11.71 7.18
C TYR A 77 -17.70 11.67 8.26
N ALA A 78 -17.87 12.75 9.02
CA ALA A 78 -18.92 12.85 10.02
C ALA A 78 -20.33 12.77 9.40
N LYS A 79 -20.51 13.28 8.17
CA LYS A 79 -21.77 13.19 7.43
C LYS A 79 -22.07 11.78 6.93
N ILE A 80 -21.07 11.05 6.43
CA ILE A 80 -21.27 9.70 5.86
C ILE A 80 -21.18 8.58 6.89
N LYS A 81 -20.53 8.79 8.05
CA LYS A 81 -20.36 7.78 9.11
C LYS A 81 -21.68 7.18 9.59
N ARG A 82 -22.76 7.96 9.59
CA ARG A 82 -24.11 7.47 9.95
C ARG A 82 -24.67 6.41 9.00
N ASN A 83 -24.19 6.36 7.75
CA ASN A 83 -24.67 5.45 6.71
C ASN A 83 -23.64 4.38 6.33
N LEU A 84 -22.46 4.37 6.96
CA LEU A 84 -21.45 3.35 6.71
C LEU A 84 -21.84 2.05 7.41
N PRO A 85 -21.70 0.88 6.75
CA PRO A 85 -21.91 -0.40 7.40
C PRO A 85 -20.96 -0.56 8.60
N PRO A 86 -21.38 -1.24 9.68
CA PRO A 86 -20.48 -1.55 10.78
C PRO A 86 -19.32 -2.40 10.26
N VAL A 87 -18.10 -1.91 10.46
CA VAL A 87 -16.83 -2.62 10.22
C VAL A 87 -16.42 -3.43 11.44
#